data_AF-A0A3L8Q1M8-F1
#
_entry.id   AF-A0A3L8Q1M8-F1
#
_cell.length_a   1.000
_cell.length_b   1.000
_cell.length_c   1.000
_cell.angle_alpha   90.00
_cell.angle_beta   90.00
_cell.angle_gamma   90.00
#
_symmetry.space_group_name_H-M   'P 1'
#
loop_
_entity.id
_entity.type
_entity.pdbx_description
1 polymer ?
#
loop_
_entity_poly.entity_id
_entity_poly.type
_entity_poly.pdbx_seq_one_letter_code
_entity_poly.pdbx_strand_id
1 'polypeptide(L)'
;MSELKQQLKELNQTISHTIKSLDDVIKSDIHKSEELASSLQGLIDKRQLLIEKVTSGNDVDADYINQQKALAKAFMDALVTHRQYYFDALAKVKPGTKKINLYQDIDSGK
;
A
#
# COMPACT_ATOMS: atom_id res chain seq x y z
N MET A 1 -1.51 -3.23 27.00
CA MET A 1 -1.42 -2.61 25.66
C MET A 1 -2.76 -1.94 25.39
N SER A 2 -2.80 -0.65 25.06
CA SER A 2 -4.07 0.03 24.78
C SER A 2 -4.75 -0.56 23.54
N GLU A 3 -6.08 -0.51 23.49
CA GLU A 3 -6.88 -1.02 22.37
C GLU A 3 -6.40 -0.46 21.02
N LEU A 4 -6.08 0.84 20.97
CA LEU A 4 -5.55 1.51 19.79
C LEU A 4 -4.19 0.95 19.33
N LYS A 5 -3.29 0.62 20.26
CA LYS A 5 -1.99 -0.01 19.94
C LYS A 5 -2.20 -1.41 19.35
N GLN A 6 -3.18 -2.15 19.83
CA GLN A 6 -3.52 -3.47 19.30
C GLN A 6 -4.13 -3.37 17.88
N GLN A 7 -5.08 -2.46 17.67
CA GLN A 7 -5.63 -2.19 16.33
C GLN A 7 -4.55 -1.76 15.34
N LEU A 8 -3.58 -0.94 15.77
CA LEU A 8 -2.47 -0.50 14.93
C LEU A 8 -1.52 -1.65 14.59
N LYS A 9 -1.28 -2.57 15.53
CA LYS A 9 -0.51 -3.79 15.29
C LYS A 9 -1.17 -4.67 14.22
N GLU A 10 -2.48 -4.92 14.33
CA GLU A 10 -3.23 -5.73 13.37
C GLU A 10 -3.25 -5.08 11.99
N LEU A 11 -3.41 -3.76 11.93
CA LEU A 11 -3.36 -3.00 10.69
C LEU A 11 -1.97 -3.06 10.05
N ASN A 12 -0.90 -2.93 10.83
CA ASN A 12 0.49 -3.10 10.35
C ASN A 12 0.73 -4.50 9.78
N GLN A 13 0.17 -5.54 10.41
CA GLN A 13 0.25 -6.92 9.89
C GLN A 13 -0.51 -7.06 8.58
N THR A 14 -1.71 -6.49 8.49
CA THR A 14 -2.52 -6.49 7.26
C THR A 14 -1.78 -5.80 6.12
N ILE A 15 -1.20 -4.61 6.37
CA ILE A 15 -0.39 -3.89 5.39
C ILE A 15 0.80 -4.73 4.93
N SER A 16 1.52 -5.35 5.87
CA SER A 16 2.67 -6.20 5.56
C SER A 16 2.26 -7.41 4.71
N HIS A 17 1.10 -8.00 4.96
CA HIS A 17 0.57 -9.10 4.16
C HIS A 17 0.17 -8.64 2.76
N THR A 18 -0.52 -7.50 2.64
CA THR A 18 -0.89 -6.93 1.33
C THR A 18 0.34 -6.61 0.49
N ILE A 19 1.41 -6.07 1.09
CA ILE A 19 2.69 -5.83 0.40
C ILE A 19 3.31 -7.13 -0.12
N LYS A 20 3.33 -8.20 0.68
CA LYS A 20 3.83 -9.50 0.21
C LYS A 20 3.01 -10.03 -0.96
N SER A 21 1.68 -9.99 -0.84
CA SER A 21 0.78 -10.41 -1.92
C SER A 21 0.99 -9.57 -3.18
N LEU A 22 1.25 -8.26 -3.04
CA LEU A 22 1.59 -7.37 -4.13
C LEU A 22 2.87 -7.82 -4.84
N ASP A 23 3.94 -8.08 -4.10
CA ASP A 23 5.22 -8.57 -4.64
C ASP A 23 5.07 -9.92 -5.37
N ASP A 24 4.21 -10.80 -4.87
CA ASP A 24 3.94 -12.11 -5.47
C ASP A 24 3.22 -11.98 -6.82
N VAL A 25 2.23 -11.08 -6.92
CA VAL A 25 1.39 -10.98 -8.13
C VAL A 25 1.89 -9.95 -9.14
N ILE A 26 2.77 -9.03 -8.75
CA ILE A 26 3.19 -7.89 -9.60
C ILE A 26 3.70 -8.33 -10.98
N LYS A 27 4.31 -9.52 -11.05
CA LYS A 27 4.90 -10.06 -12.30
C LYS A 27 3.92 -10.86 -13.16
N SER A 28 2.86 -11.40 -12.57
CA SER A 28 1.97 -12.36 -13.23
C SER A 28 0.58 -11.80 -13.51
N ASP A 29 0.10 -10.86 -12.70
CA ASP A 29 -1.25 -10.31 -12.80
C ASP A 29 -1.26 -8.82 -12.45
N ILE A 30 -1.17 -7.98 -13.49
CA ILE A 30 -1.12 -6.53 -13.34
C ILE A 30 -2.42 -5.94 -12.79
N HIS A 31 -3.58 -6.54 -13.11
CA HIS A 31 -4.87 -6.07 -12.60
C HIS A 31 -5.01 -6.38 -11.12
N LYS A 32 -4.64 -7.59 -10.69
CA LYS A 32 -4.59 -7.94 -9.26
C LYS A 32 -3.62 -7.06 -8.49
N SER A 33 -2.49 -6.75 -9.11
CA SER A 33 -1.49 -5.83 -8.56
C SER A 33 -2.03 -4.42 -8.35
N GLU A 34 -2.80 -3.88 -9.29
CA GLU A 34 -3.47 -2.57 -9.17
C GLU A 34 -4.55 -2.56 -8.07
N GLU A 35 -5.36 -3.61 -7.96
CA GLU A 35 -6.35 -3.77 -6.88
C GLU A 35 -5.68 -3.77 -5.50
N LEU A 36 -4.59 -4.53 -5.37
CA LEU A 36 -3.81 -4.61 -4.12
C LEU A 36 -3.12 -3.29 -3.79
N ALA A 37 -2.57 -2.58 -4.79
CA ALA A 37 -1.98 -1.26 -4.59
C ALA A 37 -3.03 -0.24 -4.10
N SER A 38 -4.23 -0.24 -4.69
CA SER A 38 -5.34 0.61 -4.27
C SER A 38 -5.79 0.29 -2.83
N SER A 39 -5.90 -1.01 -2.51
CA SER A 39 -6.23 -1.47 -1.17
C SER A 39 -5.16 -1.06 -0.14
N LEU A 40 -3.89 -1.18 -0.51
CA LEU A 40 -2.75 -0.80 0.31
C LEU A 40 -2.75 0.70 0.64
N GLN A 41 -3.09 1.56 -0.33
CA GLN A 41 -3.24 3.00 -0.08
C GLN A 41 -4.28 3.29 1.01
N GLY A 42 -5.48 2.69 0.91
CA GLY A 42 -6.52 2.86 1.93
C GLY A 42 -6.13 2.31 3.32
N LEU A 43 -5.31 1.26 3.38
CA LEU A 43 -4.78 0.75 4.64
C LEU A 43 -3.75 1.71 5.26
N ILE A 44 -2.89 2.33 4.44
CA ILE A 44 -1.91 3.33 4.89
C ILE A 44 -2.61 4.57 5.45
N ASP A 45 -3.68 5.05 4.79
CA ASP A 45 -4.46 6.19 5.27
C ASP A 45 -5.10 5.89 6.64
N LYS A 46 -5.70 4.70 6.79
CA LYS A 46 -6.22 4.22 8.08
C LYS A 46 -5.13 4.14 9.15
N ARG A 47 -3.92 3.72 8.76
CA ARG A 47 -2.78 3.60 9.67
C ARG A 47 -2.35 4.98 10.17
N GLN A 48 -2.30 5.97 9.29
CA GLN A 48 -1.93 7.33 9.64
C GLN A 48 -2.89 7.92 10.68
N LEU A 49 -4.20 7.80 10.44
CA LEU A 49 -5.23 8.25 11.39
C LEU A 49 -5.11 7.55 12.76
N LEU A 50 -4.78 6.26 12.76
CA LEU A 50 -4.66 5.50 14.00
C LEU A 50 -3.38 5.84 14.77
N ILE A 51 -2.28 6.13 14.08
CA ILE A 51 -1.04 6.66 14.69
C ILE A 51 -1.29 7.99 15.38
N GLU A 52 -2.00 8.91 14.73
CA GLU A 52 -2.35 10.22 15.33
C GLU A 52 -3.14 10.04 16.64
N LYS A 53 -4.10 9.10 16.65
CA LYS A 53 -4.85 8.76 17.87
C LYS A 53 -3.98 8.15 18.97
N VAL A 54 -3.09 7.21 18.61
CA VAL A 54 -2.18 6.56 19.58
C VAL A 54 -1.21 7.57 20.19
N THR A 55 -0.62 8.44 19.38
CA THR A 55 0.34 9.46 19.82
C THR A 55 -0.28 10.57 20.64
N SER A 56 -1.56 10.93 20.38
CA SER A 56 -2.30 11.91 21.20
C SER A 56 -2.57 11.43 22.63
N GLY A 57 -2.46 10.11 22.90
CA GLY A 57 -2.71 9.52 24.21
C GLY A 57 -1.55 9.61 25.22
N ASN A 58 -0.43 10.27 24.88
CA ASN A 58 0.78 10.45 25.72
C ASN A 58 1.46 9.18 26.29
N ASP A 59 0.98 7.99 25.97
CA ASP A 59 1.57 6.71 26.39
C ASP A 59 2.40 6.09 25.25
N VAL A 60 3.39 6.81 24.71
CA VAL A 60 4.21 6.28 23.61
C VAL A 60 5.69 6.56 23.89
N ASP A 61 6.46 5.48 24.06
CA ASP A 61 7.90 5.58 24.26
C ASP A 61 8.67 5.73 22.93
N ALA A 62 9.95 6.08 23.05
CA ALA A 62 10.83 6.28 21.90
C ALA A 62 10.98 5.01 21.04
N ASP A 63 10.99 3.83 21.67
CA ASP A 63 11.16 2.55 20.99
C ASP A 63 9.96 2.24 20.09
N TYR A 64 8.75 2.46 20.58
CA TYR A 64 7.52 2.31 19.82
C TYR A 64 7.48 3.27 18.63
N ILE A 65 7.87 4.53 18.85
CA ILE A 65 7.95 5.53 17.76
C ILE A 65 8.95 5.06 16.69
N ASN A 66 10.12 4.56 17.10
CA ASN A 66 11.13 4.05 16.18
C ASN A 66 10.63 2.83 15.40
N GLN A 67 9.90 1.92 16.04
CA GLN A 67 9.27 0.79 15.36
C GLN A 67 8.24 1.26 14.31
N GLN A 68 7.39 2.24 14.65
CA GLN A 68 6.41 2.76 13.69
C GLN A 68 7.07 3.50 12.52
N LYS A 69 8.19 4.20 12.76
CA LYS A 69 8.99 4.83 11.70
C LYS A 69 9.64 3.79 10.79
N ALA A 70 10.23 2.74 11.35
CA ALA A 70 10.83 1.65 10.58
C ALA A 70 9.79 0.95 9.69
N LEU A 71 8.60 0.68 10.22
CA LEU A 71 7.49 0.12 9.44
C LEU A 71 7.05 1.06 8.32
N ALA A 72 6.88 2.36 8.61
CA ALA A 72 6.51 3.35 7.59
C ALA A 72 7.55 3.39 6.46
N LYS A 73 8.85 3.33 6.81
CA LYS A 73 9.92 3.28 5.83
C LYS A 73 9.85 2.03 4.97
N ALA A 74 9.68 0.85 5.57
CA ALA A 74 9.57 -0.40 4.84
C ALA A 74 8.38 -0.40 3.87
N PHE A 75 7.24 0.16 4.28
CA PHE A 75 6.07 0.28 3.42
C PHE A 75 6.31 1.25 2.24
N MET A 76 6.99 2.38 2.48
CA MET A 76 7.36 3.31 1.42
C MET A 76 8.35 2.69 0.43
N ASP A 77 9.37 1.99 0.90
CA ASP A 77 10.37 1.33 0.04
C ASP A 77 9.69 0.28 -0.87
N ALA A 78 8.75 -0.49 -0.35
CA ALA A 78 7.98 -1.46 -1.12
C ALA A 78 7.11 -0.80 -2.20
N LEU A 79 6.41 0.29 -1.86
CA LEU A 79 5.60 1.04 -2.82
C LEU A 79 6.43 1.68 -3.94
N VAL A 80 7.60 2.21 -3.61
CA VAL A 80 8.53 2.76 -4.62
C VAL A 80 8.98 1.66 -5.58
N THR A 81 9.32 0.48 -5.05
CA THR A 81 9.72 -0.68 -5.85
C THR A 81 8.59 -1.13 -6.77
N HIS A 82 7.36 -1.21 -6.26
CA HIS A 82 6.18 -1.53 -7.07
C HIS A 82 5.95 -0.52 -8.19
N ARG A 83 5.99 0.78 -7.87
CA ARG A 83 5.80 1.85 -8.86
C ARG A 83 6.85 1.77 -9.98
N GLN A 84 8.11 1.50 -9.63
CA GLN A 84 9.18 1.35 -10.61
C GLN A 84 8.90 0.17 -11.54
N TYR A 85 8.52 -0.98 -10.98
CA TYR A 85 8.19 -2.16 -11.78
C TYR A 85 6.99 -1.90 -12.69
N TYR A 86 5.93 -1.27 -12.17
CA TYR A 86 4.74 -0.96 -12.94
C TYR A 86 5.08 -0.04 -14.13
N PHE A 87 5.91 0.98 -13.90
CA PHE A 87 6.40 1.85 -14.96
C PHE A 87 7.22 1.09 -16.02
N ASP A 88 8.14 0.22 -15.59
CA ASP A 88 8.94 -0.61 -16.49
C ASP A 88 8.08 -1.60 -17.30
N ALA A 89 7.02 -2.15 -16.69
CA ALA A 89 6.07 -3.02 -17.34
C ALA A 89 5.28 -2.27 -18.42
N LEU A 90 4.78 -1.06 -18.11
CA LEU A 90 4.11 -0.20 -19.09
C LEU A 90 5.05 0.20 -20.23
N ALA A 91 6.31 0.54 -19.94
CA ALA A 91 7.29 0.93 -20.96
C ALA A 91 7.62 -0.22 -21.94
N LYS A 92 7.54 -1.47 -21.50
CA LYS A 92 7.72 -2.67 -22.34
C LYS A 92 6.51 -2.95 -23.24
N VAL A 93 5.31 -2.45 -22.89
CA VAL A 93 4.16 -2.48 -23.78
C VAL A 93 4.37 -1.42 -24.86
N LYS A 94 4.85 -1.83 -26.04
CA LYS A 94 5.12 -0.93 -27.18
C LYS A 94 3.96 0.04 -27.42
N PRO A 95 4.24 1.33 -27.72
CA PRO A 95 3.22 2.29 -28.15
C PRO A 95 2.71 1.87 -29.53
N GLY A 96 1.68 1.02 -29.57
CA GLY A 96 1.09 0.51 -30.81
C GLY A 96 0.43 -0.86 -30.70
N THR A 97 0.76 -1.68 -29.71
CA THR A 97 0.07 -2.95 -29.46
C THR A 97 -1.07 -2.73 -28.49
N LYS A 98 -2.27 -2.53 -29.05
CA LYS A 98 -3.59 -2.44 -28.40
C LYS A 98 -3.61 -1.50 -27.21
N LYS A 99 -4.33 -0.38 -27.37
CA LYS A 99 -4.95 0.37 -26.27
C LYS A 99 -5.32 -0.62 -25.16
N ILE A 100 -4.51 -0.70 -24.12
CA ILE A 100 -4.92 -1.32 -22.88
C ILE A 100 -6.06 -0.39 -22.48
N ASN A 101 -7.29 -0.90 -22.55
CA ASN A 101 -8.50 -0.21 -22.16
C ASN A 101 -8.48 0.02 -20.63
N LEU A 102 -7.46 0.69 -20.11
CA LEU A 102 -7.34 1.06 -18.70
C LEU A 102 -8.30 2.21 -18.36
N TYR A 103 -8.95 2.83 -19.37
CA TYR A 103 -9.84 3.99 -19.25
C TYR A 103 -11.22 3.79 -19.92
N GLN A 104 -11.71 2.56 -20.15
CA GLN A 104 -13.07 2.39 -20.71
C GLN A 104 -14.20 2.37 -19.66
N ASP A 105 -13.89 2.29 -18.37
CA ASP A 105 -14.93 2.23 -17.32
C ASP A 105 -15.31 3.58 -16.71
N ILE A 106 -14.76 4.70 -17.17
CA ILE A 106 -15.14 6.04 -16.68
C ILE A 106 -16.18 6.73 -17.59
N ASP A 107 -16.45 6.22 -18.80
CA ASP A 107 -17.39 6.85 -19.75
C ASP A 107 -18.63 5.97 -20.09
N SER A 108 -18.88 4.94 -19.28
CA SER A 108 -20.09 4.09 -19.40
C SER A 108 -21.11 4.37 -18.31
N GLY A 109 -21.22 5.64 -17.89
CA GLY A 109 -22.24 6.13 -16.97
C GLY A 109 -23.03 7.29 -17.58
N LYS A 110 -23.74 7.00 -18.66
CA LYS A 110 -24.92 7.78 -19.07
C LYS A 110 -26.15 7.26 -18.35
#